data_AF-A0A2E3Q014-F1
#
_entry.id   AF-A0A2E3Q014-F1
#
_cell.length_a   1.000
_cell.length_b   1.000
_cell.length_c   1.000
_cell.angle_alpha   90.00
_cell.angle_beta   90.00
_cell.angle_gamma   90.00
#
_symmetry.space_group_name_H-M   'P 1'
#
loop_
_entity.id
_entity.type
_entity.pdbx_description
1 polymer ?
#
loop_
_entity_poly.entity_id
_entity_poly.type
_entity_poly.pdbx_seq_one_letter_code
_entity_poly.pdbx_strand_id
1 'polypeptide(L)'
;MKSLLSIGLLAAASIGTSASAGFEPGDSITVSRIGTAPGRAIRFSYDTTRTWDAVSNGADYFGLAGVNTFAVQGGGEIYCFCVEMNEGFVDDPIVYDVVDIDAVPEHNPPGNMTFAKQTLMQDLFARHYDSIGTIGDYEGSWSDASDRAAAFQLVVWEISHENFSSDTDAMTANSEMSIILGAMAFTDYYSTNVLAIADEMINSLGDGGYMAYSKLLGLSNADNQDMLIVVPSPAIAGLAGLGLAGMRRRRR
;
A
#
# COMPACT_ATOMS: atom_id res chain seq x y z
N MET A 1 57.29 21.30 -5.56
CA MET A 1 55.94 21.32 -4.97
C MET A 1 55.34 19.93 -5.17
N LYS A 2 54.99 19.26 -4.08
CA LYS A 2 54.39 17.93 -4.07
C LYS A 2 52.89 18.09 -4.39
N SER A 3 52.37 17.38 -5.39
CA SER A 3 50.91 17.24 -5.58
C SER A 3 50.58 15.76 -5.55
N LEU A 4 49.63 15.45 -4.66
CA LEU A 4 49.25 14.13 -4.17
C LEU A 4 48.33 13.41 -5.14
N LEU A 5 48.52 12.09 -5.26
CA LEU A 5 47.56 11.15 -5.84
C LEU A 5 46.22 11.24 -5.09
N SER A 6 45.12 11.31 -5.84
CA SER A 6 43.77 11.05 -5.34
C SER A 6 43.30 9.72 -5.94
N ILE A 7 43.48 8.63 -5.19
CA ILE A 7 42.88 7.33 -5.51
C ILE A 7 41.41 7.44 -5.08
N GLY A 8 40.51 7.55 -6.07
CA GLY A 8 39.07 7.49 -5.84
C GLY A 8 38.67 6.09 -5.40
N LEU A 9 38.30 5.95 -4.14
CA LEU A 9 37.71 4.74 -3.59
C LEU A 9 36.27 4.66 -4.13
N LEU A 10 36.02 3.81 -5.11
CA LEU A 10 34.66 3.40 -5.47
C LEU A 10 34.12 2.54 -4.32
N ALA A 11 33.30 3.15 -3.46
CA ALA A 11 32.47 2.42 -2.53
C ALA A 11 31.38 1.72 -3.35
N ALA A 12 31.56 0.43 -3.62
CA ALA A 12 30.48 -0.42 -4.08
C ALA A 12 29.47 -0.55 -2.93
N ALA A 13 28.36 0.16 -3.02
CA ALA A 13 27.21 -0.08 -2.17
C ALA A 13 26.74 -1.51 -2.44
N SER A 14 26.95 -2.41 -1.49
CA SER A 14 26.38 -3.75 -1.52
C SER A 14 24.88 -3.62 -1.36
N ILE A 15 24.13 -3.80 -2.45
CA ILE A 15 22.70 -4.04 -2.42
C ILE A 15 22.52 -5.30 -1.57
N GLY A 16 21.94 -5.13 -0.38
CA GLY A 16 21.49 -6.25 0.42
C GLY A 16 20.44 -7.00 -0.38
N THR A 17 20.77 -8.17 -0.89
CA THR A 17 19.77 -9.10 -1.42
C THR A 17 18.99 -9.63 -0.22
N SER A 18 17.91 -8.94 0.15
CA SER A 18 16.91 -9.48 1.06
C SER A 18 16.28 -10.67 0.35
N ALA A 19 16.60 -11.88 0.81
CA ALA A 19 15.83 -13.05 0.48
C ALA A 19 14.46 -12.90 1.14
N SER A 20 13.48 -12.29 0.45
CA SER A 20 12.10 -12.34 0.92
C SER A 20 11.61 -13.78 0.75
N ALA A 21 11.49 -14.51 1.85
CA ALA A 21 10.58 -15.65 1.87
C ALA A 21 9.19 -15.14 1.44
N GLY A 22 8.56 -15.78 0.47
CA GLY A 22 7.22 -15.39 0.04
C GLY A 22 6.24 -15.73 1.14
N PHE A 23 5.53 -14.74 1.68
CA PHE A 23 4.44 -14.96 2.62
C PHE A 23 3.26 -15.62 1.91
N GLU A 24 2.56 -16.53 2.58
CA GLU A 24 1.32 -17.15 2.09
C GLU A 24 0.21 -16.99 3.15
N PRO A 25 -1.07 -16.98 2.75
CA PRO A 25 -2.18 -17.08 3.69
C PRO A 25 -2.01 -18.26 4.66
N GLY A 26 -2.19 -18.00 5.95
CA GLY A 26 -1.97 -18.94 7.06
C GLY A 26 -0.59 -18.85 7.71
N ASP A 27 0.34 -18.06 7.17
CA ASP A 27 1.57 -17.71 7.87
C ASP A 27 1.28 -16.75 9.04
N SER A 28 2.19 -16.72 10.02
CA SER A 28 2.18 -15.72 11.10
C SER A 28 3.54 -15.01 11.12
N ILE A 29 3.53 -13.68 11.12
CA ILE A 29 4.73 -12.84 11.03
C ILE A 29 4.83 -11.89 12.22
N THR A 30 6.03 -11.78 12.78
CA THR A 30 6.33 -10.81 13.83
C THR A 30 7.03 -9.60 13.23
N VAL A 31 6.50 -8.41 13.46
CA VAL A 31 6.99 -7.17 12.87
C VAL A 31 7.13 -6.04 13.90
N SER A 32 8.07 -5.12 13.68
CA SER A 32 8.20 -3.89 14.48
C SER A 32 8.03 -2.67 13.60
N ARG A 33 7.27 -1.69 14.06
CA ARG A 33 6.94 -0.50 13.26
C ARG A 33 8.15 0.41 13.13
N ILE A 34 8.50 0.76 11.90
CA ILE A 34 9.53 1.77 11.61
C ILE A 34 8.89 3.15 11.53
N GLY A 35 7.77 3.27 10.83
CA GLY A 35 7.02 4.52 10.71
C GLY A 35 6.15 4.59 9.46
N THR A 36 5.58 5.76 9.24
CA THR A 36 4.71 6.04 8.08
C THR A 36 5.36 7.12 7.22
N ALA A 37 5.98 6.72 6.12
CA ALA A 37 6.62 7.61 5.15
C ALA A 37 6.91 6.86 3.83
N PRO A 38 6.78 7.52 2.67
CA PRO A 38 6.25 8.88 2.48
C PRO A 38 4.74 8.97 2.77
N GLY A 39 4.25 10.17 3.08
CA GLY A 39 2.84 10.40 3.44
C GLY A 39 2.47 11.86 3.71
N ARG A 40 1.19 12.12 3.98
CA ARG A 40 0.58 13.42 4.30
C ARG A 40 -0.44 13.33 5.42
N ALA A 41 -0.54 14.41 6.18
CA ALA A 41 -1.71 14.63 7.03
C ALA A 41 -2.96 14.82 6.18
N ILE A 42 -4.10 14.31 6.65
CA ILE A 42 -5.38 14.38 5.96
C ILE A 42 -6.51 14.74 6.93
N ARG A 43 -7.63 15.16 6.35
CA ARG A 43 -8.89 15.43 7.02
C ARG A 43 -9.98 14.60 6.35
N PHE A 44 -10.73 13.81 7.11
CA PHE A 44 -11.71 12.88 6.57
C PHE A 44 -12.98 12.83 7.43
N SER A 45 -14.07 12.36 6.82
CA SER A 45 -15.31 11.99 7.48
C SER A 45 -15.64 10.54 7.15
N TYR A 46 -16.09 9.78 8.14
CA TYR A 46 -16.54 8.40 7.95
C TYR A 46 -17.86 8.18 8.69
N ASP A 47 -18.87 7.70 7.97
CA ASP A 47 -20.18 7.36 8.51
C ASP A 47 -20.81 6.23 7.69
N THR A 48 -20.87 5.06 8.31
CA THR A 48 -21.32 3.80 7.71
C THR A 48 -22.80 3.76 7.37
N THR A 49 -23.57 4.76 7.79
CA THR A 49 -25.00 4.84 7.47
C THR A 49 -25.27 5.58 6.16
N ARG A 50 -24.24 6.19 5.57
CA ARG A 50 -24.35 6.98 4.34
C ARG A 50 -24.27 6.11 3.09
N THR A 51 -25.01 6.52 2.07
CA THR A 51 -24.87 6.00 0.71
C THR A 51 -23.66 6.63 0.03
N TRP A 52 -23.17 5.98 -1.02
CA TRP A 52 -22.00 6.39 -1.80
C TRP A 52 -22.09 7.82 -2.37
N ASP A 53 -23.29 8.34 -2.60
CA ASP A 53 -23.53 9.68 -3.15
C ASP A 53 -23.77 10.76 -2.09
N ALA A 54 -23.70 10.41 -0.80
CA ALA A 54 -24.00 11.33 0.27
C ALA A 54 -22.92 12.41 0.40
N VAL A 55 -23.33 13.66 0.66
CA VAL A 55 -22.41 14.76 1.01
C VAL A 55 -21.89 14.65 2.45
N SER A 56 -20.66 15.08 2.69
CA SER A 56 -20.03 15.04 4.03
C SER A 56 -20.89 15.73 5.07
N ASN A 57 -21.13 15.06 6.21
CA ASN A 57 -22.00 15.54 7.29
C ASN A 57 -21.31 16.51 8.27
N GLY A 58 -20.05 16.90 8.00
CA GLY A 58 -19.28 17.85 8.81
C GLY A 58 -18.49 17.22 9.96
N ALA A 59 -18.52 15.90 10.15
CA ALA A 59 -17.51 15.21 10.96
C ALA A 59 -16.14 15.37 10.30
N ASP A 60 -15.13 15.81 11.06
CA ASP A 60 -13.78 16.07 10.54
C ASP A 60 -12.73 15.46 11.48
N TYR A 61 -12.16 14.35 11.04
CA TYR A 61 -11.12 13.61 11.75
C TYR A 61 -9.75 13.90 11.12
N PHE A 62 -8.73 13.89 11.97
CA PHE A 62 -7.34 13.98 11.52
C PHE A 62 -6.79 12.57 11.31
N GLY A 63 -6.08 12.37 10.20
CA GLY A 63 -5.36 11.12 9.91
C GLY A 63 -4.00 11.38 9.27
N LEU A 64 -3.18 10.32 9.20
CA LEU A 64 -1.93 10.31 8.45
C LEU A 64 -2.04 9.24 7.35
N ALA A 65 -2.06 9.69 6.10
CA ALA A 65 -2.16 8.82 4.93
C ALA A 65 -0.76 8.62 4.32
N GLY A 66 -0.36 7.38 4.02
CA GLY A 66 0.91 7.10 3.38
C GLY A 66 1.35 5.65 3.52
N VAL A 67 2.62 5.39 3.22
CA VAL A 67 3.21 4.04 3.29
C VAL A 67 3.64 3.73 4.71
N ASN A 68 3.14 2.64 5.28
CA ASN A 68 3.63 2.11 6.55
C ASN A 68 4.79 1.14 6.29
N THR A 69 5.87 1.31 7.04
CA THR A 69 7.06 0.45 6.96
C THR A 69 7.24 -0.31 8.27
N PHE A 70 7.45 -1.62 8.14
CA PHE A 70 7.74 -2.50 9.26
C PHE A 70 9.02 -3.30 9.03
N ALA A 71 9.80 -3.50 10.10
CA ALA A 71 10.89 -4.46 10.12
C ALA A 71 10.32 -5.85 10.47
N VAL A 72 10.51 -6.84 9.60
CA VAL A 72 10.12 -8.23 9.87
C VAL A 72 11.20 -8.90 10.71
N GLN A 73 10.82 -9.56 11.80
CA GLN A 73 11.77 -10.24 12.68
C GLN A 73 12.51 -11.35 11.92
N GLY A 74 13.83 -11.22 11.81
CA GLY A 74 14.67 -12.16 11.04
C GLY A 74 14.56 -12.01 9.52
N GLY A 75 13.90 -10.96 9.03
CA GLY A 75 13.69 -10.65 7.62
C GLY A 75 14.15 -9.24 7.23
N GLY A 76 13.61 -8.74 6.11
CA GLY A 76 13.80 -7.37 5.65
C GLY A 76 12.70 -6.43 6.13
N GLU A 77 12.51 -5.33 5.41
CA GLU A 77 11.39 -4.42 5.60
C GLU A 77 10.21 -4.83 4.70
N ILE A 78 8.99 -4.58 5.18
CA ILE A 78 7.77 -4.65 4.38
C ILE A 78 7.11 -3.29 4.33
N TYR A 79 6.57 -2.97 3.16
CA TYR A 79 5.76 -1.78 2.92
C TYR A 79 4.30 -2.20 2.85
N CYS A 80 3.45 -1.45 3.53
CA CYS A 80 2.05 -1.82 3.71
C CYS A 80 1.15 -0.58 3.77
N PHE A 81 -0.13 -0.82 3.49
CA PHE A 81 -1.19 0.19 3.49
C PHE A 81 -2.27 -0.22 4.48
N CYS A 82 -2.69 0.72 5.31
CA CYS A 82 -3.76 0.48 6.27
C CYS A 82 -5.05 0.20 5.51
N VAL A 83 -5.74 -0.89 5.82
CA VAL A 83 -7.07 -1.15 5.26
C VAL A 83 -8.14 -0.49 6.12
N GLU A 84 -7.82 -0.25 7.38
CA GLU A 84 -8.64 0.40 8.39
C GLU A 84 -8.15 1.81 8.67
N MET A 85 -9.07 2.70 9.06
CA MET A 85 -8.75 4.10 9.33
C MET A 85 -8.50 4.39 10.82
N ASN A 86 -9.21 3.71 11.72
CA ASN A 86 -9.37 4.18 13.11
C ASN A 86 -8.87 3.19 14.19
N GLU A 87 -7.85 2.39 13.88
CA GLU A 87 -7.19 1.56 14.89
C GLU A 87 -5.73 2.00 15.11
N GLY A 88 -5.17 1.74 16.29
CA GLY A 88 -3.81 2.15 16.64
C GLY A 88 -2.78 1.08 16.26
N PHE A 89 -1.53 1.38 16.58
CA PHE A 89 -0.48 0.37 16.76
C PHE A 89 -0.20 0.30 18.26
N VAL A 90 -0.99 -0.49 18.99
CA VAL A 90 -0.89 -0.56 20.46
C VAL A 90 0.28 -1.45 20.90
N ASP A 91 0.69 -2.38 20.05
CA ASP A 91 1.77 -3.33 20.30
C ASP A 91 3.06 -2.99 19.52
N ASP A 92 4.20 -3.37 20.08
CA ASP A 92 5.49 -3.44 19.39
C ASP A 92 6.43 -4.42 20.14
N PRO A 93 6.83 -5.55 19.53
CA PRO A 93 6.48 -6.00 18.18
C PRO A 93 5.02 -6.48 18.06
N ILE A 94 4.47 -6.40 16.84
CA ILE A 94 3.13 -6.87 16.47
C ILE A 94 3.25 -8.25 15.81
N VAL A 95 2.31 -9.14 16.10
CA VAL A 95 2.18 -10.43 15.42
C VAL A 95 0.95 -10.38 14.51
N TYR A 96 1.17 -10.46 13.20
CA TYR A 96 0.09 -10.49 12.21
C TYR A 96 -0.11 -11.90 11.67
N ASP A 97 -1.36 -12.26 11.45
CA ASP A 97 -1.70 -13.40 10.62
C ASP A 97 -1.78 -12.95 9.15
N VAL A 98 -1.11 -13.68 8.26
CA VAL A 98 -1.15 -13.43 6.83
C VAL A 98 -2.42 -14.08 6.29
N VAL A 99 -3.24 -13.32 5.59
CA VAL A 99 -4.55 -13.77 5.11
C VAL A 99 -4.78 -13.36 3.66
N ASP A 100 -5.80 -13.97 3.03
CA ASP A 100 -6.29 -13.50 1.74
C ASP A 100 -6.92 -12.11 1.88
N ILE A 101 -6.95 -11.35 0.78
CA ILE A 101 -7.45 -9.96 0.81
C ILE A 101 -8.93 -9.87 1.17
N ASP A 102 -9.70 -10.94 1.02
CA ASP A 102 -11.10 -10.99 1.39
C ASP A 102 -11.33 -11.10 2.91
N ALA A 103 -10.27 -11.34 3.68
CA ALA A 103 -10.32 -11.43 5.14
C ALA A 103 -10.11 -10.08 5.84
N VAL A 104 -9.68 -9.04 5.12
CA VAL A 104 -9.43 -7.69 5.67
C VAL A 104 -10.35 -6.65 5.03
N PRO A 105 -10.77 -5.59 5.75
CA PRO A 105 -10.71 -5.45 7.20
C PRO A 105 -11.50 -6.54 7.94
N GLU A 106 -10.98 -7.08 9.03
CA GLU A 106 -11.73 -7.98 9.89
C GLU A 106 -12.72 -7.23 10.79
N HIS A 107 -12.43 -5.95 11.11
CA HIS A 107 -13.33 -5.14 11.93
C HIS A 107 -14.62 -4.80 11.17
N ASN A 108 -15.76 -5.00 11.83
CA ASN A 108 -17.07 -4.67 11.29
C ASN A 108 -17.72 -3.55 12.11
N PRO A 109 -18.01 -2.36 11.53
CA PRO A 109 -17.84 -1.99 10.11
C PRO A 109 -16.42 -1.48 9.73
N PRO A 110 -15.96 -1.63 8.47
CA PRO A 110 -16.76 -1.98 7.29
C PRO A 110 -16.94 -3.49 7.06
N GLY A 111 -16.10 -4.32 7.70
CA GLY A 111 -16.05 -5.76 7.49
C GLY A 111 -15.31 -6.16 6.22
N ASN A 112 -15.16 -7.47 6.07
CA ASN A 112 -14.44 -8.14 4.99
C ASN A 112 -14.75 -7.60 3.60
N MET A 113 -13.70 -7.42 2.78
CA MET A 113 -13.86 -6.94 1.40
C MET A 113 -14.70 -7.89 0.54
N THR A 114 -15.73 -7.32 -0.09
CA THR A 114 -16.59 -8.03 -1.06
C THR A 114 -15.85 -8.26 -2.38
N PHE A 115 -16.39 -9.08 -3.27
CA PHE A 115 -15.73 -9.40 -4.54
C PHE A 115 -15.47 -8.14 -5.39
N ALA A 116 -16.42 -7.20 -5.40
CA ALA A 116 -16.25 -5.91 -6.07
C ALA A 116 -15.08 -5.12 -5.47
N LYS A 117 -15.02 -4.99 -4.14
CA LYS A 117 -13.93 -4.30 -3.43
C LYS A 117 -12.57 -4.96 -3.68
N GLN A 118 -12.50 -6.29 -3.63
CA GLN A 118 -11.28 -7.04 -3.93
C GLN A 118 -10.79 -6.79 -5.36
N THR A 119 -11.70 -6.78 -6.33
CA THR A 119 -11.36 -6.50 -7.74
C THR A 119 -10.78 -5.10 -7.92
N LEU A 120 -11.41 -4.09 -7.29
CA LEU A 120 -10.93 -2.71 -7.32
C LEU A 120 -9.58 -2.56 -6.62
N MET A 121 -9.40 -3.20 -5.47
CA MET A 121 -8.15 -3.17 -4.71
C MET A 121 -7.00 -3.79 -5.51
N GLN A 122 -7.23 -4.95 -6.11
CA GLN A 122 -6.27 -5.62 -6.97
C GLN A 122 -5.87 -4.77 -8.18
N ASP A 123 -6.83 -4.11 -8.82
CA ASP A 123 -6.59 -3.25 -9.98
C ASP A 123 -5.84 -1.96 -9.58
N LEU A 124 -6.18 -1.34 -8.44
CA LEU A 124 -5.46 -0.20 -7.86
C LEU A 124 -3.98 -0.54 -7.66
N PHE A 125 -3.70 -1.65 -6.97
CA PHE A 125 -2.33 -2.08 -6.74
C PHE A 125 -1.61 -2.38 -8.06
N ALA A 126 -2.27 -3.05 -9.02
CA ALA A 126 -1.66 -3.44 -10.29
C ALA A 126 -1.27 -2.24 -11.17
N ARG A 127 -2.00 -1.12 -11.06
CA ARG A 127 -1.73 0.09 -11.82
C ARG A 127 -0.74 1.02 -11.13
N HIS A 128 -0.89 1.18 -9.82
CA HIS A 128 -0.31 2.33 -9.13
C HIS A 128 0.74 1.98 -8.10
N TYR A 129 0.80 0.76 -7.59
CA TYR A 129 1.70 0.40 -6.48
C TYR A 129 3.17 0.72 -6.78
N ASP A 130 3.65 0.37 -7.97
CA ASP A 130 5.05 0.62 -8.35
C ASP A 130 5.37 2.14 -8.52
N SER A 131 4.34 2.99 -8.63
CA SER A 131 4.47 4.44 -8.86
C SER A 131 4.36 5.30 -7.60
N ILE A 132 3.97 4.73 -6.45
CA ILE A 132 3.74 5.49 -5.21
C ILE A 132 5.02 6.03 -4.57
N GLY A 133 6.18 5.53 -5.03
CA GLY A 133 7.50 5.89 -4.52
C GLY A 133 7.74 5.29 -3.14
N THR A 134 8.58 4.25 -3.06
CA THR A 134 9.18 3.86 -1.78
C THR A 134 10.36 4.78 -1.45
N ILE A 135 10.81 4.78 -0.19
CA ILE A 135 11.96 5.59 0.22
C ILE A 135 13.18 5.17 -0.61
N GLY A 136 13.59 6.03 -1.55
CA GLY A 136 14.80 5.86 -2.36
C GLY A 136 14.60 5.49 -3.84
N ASP A 137 13.36 5.22 -4.28
CA ASP A 137 13.07 4.72 -5.65
C ASP A 137 12.24 5.69 -6.52
N TYR A 138 11.79 6.81 -5.96
CA TYR A 138 10.99 7.78 -6.73
C TYR A 138 11.88 8.72 -7.55
N GLU A 139 11.71 8.74 -8.88
CA GLU A 139 12.43 9.64 -9.82
C GLU A 139 11.97 11.12 -9.75
N GLY A 140 11.38 11.58 -8.64
CA GLY A 140 10.89 12.95 -8.46
C GLY A 140 11.13 13.53 -7.05
N SER A 141 10.37 14.55 -6.66
CA SER A 141 10.57 15.19 -5.36
C SER A 141 9.96 14.40 -4.21
N TRP A 142 10.50 14.56 -2.99
CA TRP A 142 9.91 13.99 -1.78
C TRP A 142 8.45 14.44 -1.55
N SER A 143 8.14 15.66 -1.96
CA SER A 143 6.78 16.20 -1.87
C SER A 143 5.81 15.43 -2.76
N ASP A 144 6.23 15.12 -4.00
CA ASP A 144 5.39 14.38 -4.96
C ASP A 144 5.21 12.93 -4.51
N ALA A 145 6.26 12.29 -3.97
CA ALA A 145 6.16 10.95 -3.39
C ALA A 145 5.18 10.92 -2.20
N SER A 146 5.25 11.92 -1.32
CA SER A 146 4.28 12.10 -0.24
C SER A 146 2.85 12.27 -0.74
N ASP A 147 2.63 13.08 -1.78
CA ASP A 147 1.29 13.29 -2.33
C ASP A 147 0.74 12.02 -2.97
N ARG A 148 1.55 11.27 -3.72
CA ARG A 148 1.16 9.99 -4.34
C ARG A 148 0.88 8.89 -3.33
N ALA A 149 1.75 8.72 -2.33
CA ALA A 149 1.55 7.72 -1.28
C ALA A 149 0.29 8.01 -0.44
N ALA A 150 0.05 9.28 -0.12
CA ALA A 150 -1.17 9.68 0.56
C ALA A 150 -2.41 9.43 -0.31
N ALA A 151 -2.37 9.81 -1.59
CA ALA A 151 -3.47 9.61 -2.53
C ALA A 151 -3.82 8.11 -2.68
N PHE A 152 -2.80 7.25 -2.85
CA PHE A 152 -2.99 5.81 -2.91
C PHE A 152 -3.68 5.27 -1.65
N GLN A 153 -3.23 5.70 -0.47
CA GLN A 153 -3.85 5.33 0.81
C GLN A 153 -5.29 5.82 0.91
N LEU A 154 -5.65 6.97 0.32
CA LEU A 154 -7.05 7.43 0.28
C LEU A 154 -7.91 6.51 -0.56
N VAL A 155 -7.44 6.09 -1.73
CA VAL A 155 -8.19 5.16 -2.59
C VAL A 155 -8.31 3.78 -1.95
N VAL A 156 -7.30 3.30 -1.22
CA VAL A 156 -7.42 2.07 -0.41
C VAL A 156 -8.58 2.18 0.58
N TRP A 157 -8.67 3.30 1.30
CA TRP A 157 -9.74 3.50 2.27
C TRP A 157 -11.11 3.73 1.64
N GLU A 158 -11.18 4.43 0.51
CA GLU A 158 -12.39 4.55 -0.30
C GLU A 158 -12.93 3.16 -0.66
N ILE A 159 -12.08 2.29 -1.23
CA ILE A 159 -12.48 0.94 -1.61
C ILE A 159 -12.93 0.12 -0.39
N SER A 160 -12.18 0.18 0.72
CA SER A 160 -12.49 -0.67 1.88
C SER A 160 -13.71 -0.20 2.66
N HIS A 161 -13.94 1.11 2.79
CA HIS A 161 -14.96 1.68 3.67
C HIS A 161 -16.22 2.17 2.96
N GLU A 162 -16.23 2.28 1.63
CA GLU A 162 -17.43 2.76 0.92
C GLU A 162 -18.57 1.73 0.93
N ASN A 163 -19.80 2.23 0.96
CA ASN A 163 -21.05 1.51 0.88
C ASN A 163 -21.53 1.42 -0.58
N PHE A 164 -20.79 0.70 -1.41
CA PHE A 164 -21.19 0.42 -2.79
C PHE A 164 -22.53 -0.31 -2.86
N SER A 165 -23.28 -0.07 -3.92
CA SER A 165 -24.57 -0.75 -4.15
C SER A 165 -24.41 -2.20 -4.60
N SER A 166 -23.21 -2.61 -5.01
CA SER A 166 -22.91 -3.95 -5.50
C SER A 166 -21.66 -4.55 -4.85
N ASP A 167 -21.85 -5.73 -4.25
CA ASP A 167 -20.77 -6.53 -3.68
C ASP A 167 -20.05 -7.42 -4.70
N THR A 168 -20.60 -7.54 -5.91
CA THR A 168 -20.15 -8.52 -6.92
C THR A 168 -19.79 -7.93 -8.27
N ASP A 169 -20.24 -6.70 -8.56
CA ASP A 169 -19.93 -6.02 -9.82
C ASP A 169 -18.99 -4.85 -9.57
N ALA A 170 -17.71 -5.06 -9.85
CA ALA A 170 -16.68 -4.05 -9.72
C ALA A 170 -16.90 -2.84 -10.64
N MET A 171 -17.58 -2.99 -11.78
CA MET A 171 -17.86 -1.87 -12.68
C MET A 171 -18.89 -0.92 -12.06
N THR A 172 -19.94 -1.48 -11.46
CA THR A 172 -20.93 -0.70 -10.72
C THR A 172 -20.25 0.01 -9.54
N ALA A 173 -19.50 -0.72 -8.70
CA ALA A 173 -18.79 -0.14 -7.57
C ALA A 173 -17.80 0.97 -7.99
N ASN A 174 -17.02 0.76 -9.06
CA ASN A 174 -16.09 1.76 -9.59
C ASN A 174 -16.80 3.06 -10.02
N SER A 175 -17.99 2.94 -10.62
CA SER A 175 -18.77 4.11 -11.04
C SER A 175 -19.35 4.93 -9.87
N GLU A 176 -19.34 4.37 -8.67
CA GLU A 176 -19.84 4.98 -7.43
C GLU A 176 -18.72 5.56 -6.56
N MET A 177 -17.45 5.29 -6.89
CA MET A 177 -16.30 5.79 -6.12
C MET A 177 -16.18 7.31 -6.21
N SER A 178 -15.90 7.96 -5.07
CA SER A 178 -15.67 9.39 -5.00
C SER A 178 -14.91 9.76 -3.73
N ILE A 179 -13.74 10.38 -3.87
CA ILE A 179 -12.92 10.81 -2.73
C ILE A 179 -13.61 11.87 -1.84
N ILE A 180 -14.64 12.56 -2.32
CA ILE A 180 -15.30 13.67 -1.61
C ILE A 180 -16.76 13.41 -1.21
N LEU A 181 -17.32 12.25 -1.55
CA LEU A 181 -18.70 11.85 -1.27
C LEU A 181 -18.69 10.45 -0.65
N GLY A 182 -19.83 10.01 -0.13
CA GLY A 182 -19.99 8.62 0.29
C GLY A 182 -19.78 8.38 1.78
N ALA A 183 -19.71 7.11 2.15
CA ALA A 183 -19.47 6.70 3.53
C ALA A 183 -18.11 7.19 4.01
N MET A 184 -17.11 7.18 3.14
CA MET A 184 -15.78 7.76 3.36
C MET A 184 -15.61 9.01 2.51
N ALA A 185 -15.26 10.16 3.09
CA ALA A 185 -14.99 11.37 2.32
C ALA A 185 -13.80 12.15 2.88
N PHE A 186 -13.02 12.73 2.00
CA PHE A 186 -11.81 13.47 2.31
C PHE A 186 -11.94 14.95 1.95
N THR A 187 -11.18 15.81 2.62
CA THR A 187 -11.11 17.24 2.31
C THR A 187 -9.74 17.62 1.80
N ASP A 188 -9.67 18.70 1.02
CA ASP A 188 -8.44 19.26 0.47
C ASP A 188 -7.60 20.05 1.50
N TYR A 189 -7.99 20.05 2.78
CA TYR A 189 -7.45 20.94 3.82
C TYR A 189 -5.92 20.99 3.89
N TYR A 190 -5.25 19.85 3.70
CA TYR A 190 -3.78 19.77 3.75
C TYR A 190 -3.10 19.75 2.39
N SER A 191 -3.76 19.22 1.35
CA SER A 191 -3.18 19.15 -0.01
C SER A 191 -4.27 18.89 -1.04
N THR A 192 -4.51 19.85 -1.93
CA THR A 192 -5.38 19.69 -3.11
C THR A 192 -4.82 18.67 -4.11
N ASN A 193 -3.48 18.53 -4.16
CA ASN A 193 -2.82 17.59 -5.08
C ASN A 193 -3.12 16.14 -4.72
N VAL A 194 -3.23 15.82 -3.42
CA VAL A 194 -3.55 14.46 -2.96
C VAL A 194 -4.91 14.03 -3.49
N LEU A 195 -5.92 14.90 -3.42
CA LEU A 195 -7.27 14.59 -3.92
C LEU A 195 -7.26 14.45 -5.44
N ALA A 196 -6.58 15.37 -6.15
CA ALA A 196 -6.48 15.29 -7.60
C ALA A 196 -5.82 13.98 -8.08
N ILE A 197 -4.74 13.55 -7.42
CA ILE A 197 -4.08 12.28 -7.76
C ILE A 197 -4.96 11.08 -7.41
N ALA A 198 -5.69 11.12 -6.30
CA ALA A 198 -6.61 10.05 -5.92
C ALA A 198 -7.76 9.92 -6.93
N ASP A 199 -8.32 11.05 -7.39
CA ASP A 199 -9.32 11.06 -8.47
C ASP A 199 -8.74 10.51 -9.78
N GLU A 200 -7.49 10.83 -10.14
CA GLU A 200 -6.81 10.24 -11.30
C GLU A 200 -6.67 8.71 -11.16
N MET A 201 -6.32 8.24 -9.96
CA MET A 201 -6.22 6.80 -9.67
C MET A 201 -7.58 6.11 -9.85
N ILE A 202 -8.65 6.64 -9.28
CA ILE A 202 -10.02 6.11 -9.43
C ILE A 202 -10.42 6.07 -10.91
N ASN A 203 -10.25 7.18 -11.63
CA ASN A 203 -10.63 7.27 -13.05
C ASN A 203 -9.88 6.29 -13.96
N SER A 204 -8.72 5.81 -13.52
CA SER A 204 -7.92 4.82 -14.27
C SER A 204 -8.34 3.36 -14.01
N LEU A 205 -9.12 3.11 -12.94
CA LEU A 205 -9.51 1.74 -12.58
C LEU A 205 -10.41 1.14 -13.67
N GLY A 206 -10.13 -0.11 -14.03
CA GLY A 206 -10.82 -0.84 -15.08
C GLY A 206 -10.48 -0.40 -16.51
N ASP A 207 -9.60 0.59 -16.73
CA ASP A 207 -9.17 0.98 -18.08
C ASP A 207 -8.41 -0.18 -18.75
N GLY A 208 -8.87 -0.61 -19.92
CA GLY A 208 -8.39 -1.82 -20.59
C GLY A 208 -8.81 -3.14 -19.92
N GLY A 209 -9.72 -3.09 -18.93
CA GLY A 209 -10.16 -4.22 -18.12
C GLY A 209 -9.48 -4.25 -16.74
N TYR A 210 -10.12 -4.91 -15.77
CA TYR A 210 -9.57 -5.07 -14.42
C TYR A 210 -8.37 -6.01 -14.40
N MET A 211 -7.30 -5.58 -13.74
CA MET A 211 -6.07 -6.32 -13.55
C MET A 211 -6.00 -6.89 -12.12
N ALA A 212 -5.23 -7.96 -11.97
CA ALA A 212 -4.89 -8.51 -10.66
C ALA A 212 -3.41 -8.28 -10.35
N TYR A 213 -3.10 -7.86 -9.13
CA TYR A 213 -1.72 -7.84 -8.67
C TYR A 213 -1.26 -9.28 -8.44
N SER A 214 0.00 -9.60 -8.76
CA SER A 214 0.47 -10.99 -8.76
C SER A 214 0.32 -11.69 -7.42
N LYS A 215 0.47 -10.93 -6.32
CA LYS A 215 0.33 -11.41 -4.95
C LYS A 215 0.13 -10.26 -3.96
N LEU A 216 -1.13 -9.88 -3.79
CA LEU A 216 -1.59 -8.95 -2.76
C LEU A 216 -2.21 -9.79 -1.63
N LEU A 217 -1.81 -9.55 -0.39
CA LEU A 217 -2.28 -10.27 0.80
C LEU A 217 -2.70 -9.27 1.89
N GLY A 218 -3.54 -9.74 2.81
CA GLY A 218 -3.86 -9.06 4.05
C GLY A 218 -2.90 -9.45 5.18
N LEU A 219 -2.66 -8.54 6.10
CA LEU A 219 -2.14 -8.81 7.44
C LEU A 219 -3.25 -8.45 8.42
N SER A 220 -3.65 -9.38 9.28
CA SER A 220 -4.72 -9.17 10.23
C SER A 220 -4.29 -9.34 11.68
N ASN A 221 -4.82 -8.48 12.56
CA ASN A 221 -4.58 -8.53 14.00
C ASN A 221 -5.74 -7.89 14.77
N ALA A 222 -6.28 -8.59 15.77
CA ALA A 222 -7.46 -8.16 16.51
C ALA A 222 -7.29 -6.90 17.39
N ASP A 223 -6.06 -6.46 17.64
CA ASP A 223 -5.73 -5.33 18.51
C ASP A 223 -5.01 -4.19 17.75
N ASN A 224 -4.66 -4.39 16.47
CA ASN A 224 -3.85 -3.46 15.67
C ASN A 224 -4.38 -3.42 14.23
N GLN A 225 -4.27 -2.26 13.57
CA GLN A 225 -4.79 -2.07 12.21
C GLN A 225 -4.42 -3.20 11.24
N ASP A 226 -5.43 -3.66 10.50
CA ASP A 226 -5.26 -4.52 9.34
C ASP A 226 -4.54 -3.79 8.21
N MET A 227 -3.69 -4.54 7.49
CA MET A 227 -2.85 -4.01 6.41
C MET A 227 -2.99 -4.81 5.11
N LEU A 228 -2.69 -4.15 3.99
CA LEU A 228 -2.40 -4.80 2.72
C LEU A 228 -0.90 -4.78 2.46
N ILE A 229 -0.37 -5.92 2.01
CA ILE A 229 1.02 -6.08 1.59
C ILE A 229 1.13 -6.68 0.20
N VAL A 230 2.14 -6.22 -0.52
CA VAL A 230 2.60 -6.86 -1.75
C VAL A 230 3.73 -7.81 -1.41
N VAL A 231 3.60 -9.07 -1.85
CA VAL A 231 4.69 -10.05 -1.74
C VAL A 231 5.54 -10.03 -3.02
N PRO A 232 6.84 -9.71 -2.93
CA PRO A 232 7.72 -9.74 -4.10
C PRO A 232 7.72 -11.12 -4.75
N SER A 233 7.56 -11.17 -6.07
CA SER A 233 7.62 -12.44 -6.81
C SER A 233 9.00 -13.10 -6.66
N PRO A 234 9.07 -14.38 -6.27
CA PRO A 234 10.34 -15.11 -6.14
C PRO A 234 11.17 -15.20 -7.43
N ALA A 235 10.59 -14.86 -8.59
CA ALA A 235 11.19 -15.05 -9.90
C ALA A 235 12.51 -14.27 -10.11
N ILE A 236 12.66 -13.10 -9.46
CA ILE A 236 13.85 -12.25 -9.63
C ILE A 236 15.08 -12.85 -8.91
N ALA A 237 14.89 -13.49 -7.76
CA ALA A 237 15.97 -14.15 -7.03
C ALA A 237 16.57 -15.35 -7.79
N GLY A 238 15.74 -16.10 -8.52
CA GLY A 238 16.19 -17.23 -9.34
C GLY A 238 17.06 -16.82 -10.52
N LEU A 239 16.74 -15.71 -11.19
CA LEU A 239 17.53 -15.21 -12.33
C LEU A 239 18.86 -14.60 -11.90
N ALA A 240 18.91 -13.92 -10.75
CA ALA A 240 20.16 -13.44 -10.17
C ALA A 240 21.11 -14.59 -9.80
N GLY A 241 20.56 -15.69 -9.26
CA GLY A 241 21.32 -16.92 -8.95
C GLY A 241 21.87 -17.63 -10.19
N LEU A 242 21.08 -17.70 -11.28
CA LEU A 242 21.53 -18.30 -12.55
C LEU A 242 22.58 -17.44 -13.27
N GLY A 243 22.48 -16.10 -13.20
CA GLY A 243 23.49 -15.18 -13.73
C GLY A 243 24.87 -15.39 -13.08
N LEU A 244 24.91 -15.55 -11.76
CA LEU A 244 26.14 -15.82 -11.01
C LEU A 244 26.71 -17.23 -11.26
N ALA A 245 25.84 -18.24 -11.38
CA ALA A 245 26.26 -19.60 -11.75
C ALA A 245 26.84 -19.67 -13.18
N GLY A 246 26.27 -18.90 -14.12
CA GLY A 246 26.75 -18.78 -15.50
C GLY A 246 28.12 -18.10 -15.61
N MET A 247 28.38 -17.06 -14.81
CA MET A 247 29.66 -16.36 -14.79
C MET A 247 30.81 -17.19 -14.21
N ARG A 248 30.53 -18.14 -13.30
CA ARG A 248 31.54 -19.05 -12.73
C ARG A 248 32.03 -20.11 -13.72
N ARG A 249 31.26 -20.40 -14.78
CA ARG A 249 31.61 -21.43 -15.78
C ARG A 249 32.49 -20.93 -16.93
N ARG A 250 32.62 -19.61 -17.12
CA ARG A 250 33.40 -19.02 -18.24
C ARG A 250 34.88 -18.70 -17.89
N ARG A 251 35.38 -19.21 -16.76
CA ARG A 251 36.81 -19.17 -16.39
C ARG A 251 37.41 -20.59 -16.31
N ARG A 252 37.26 -21.35 -17.38
CA ARG A 252 38.11 -22.52 -17.67
C ARG A 252 38.61 -22.41 -19.09
#